data_AF-A0A6N2TLW3-F1
#
_entry.id   AF-A0A6N2TLW3-F1
#
_cell.length_a   1.000
_cell.length_b   1.000
_cell.length_c   1.000
_cell.angle_alpha   90.00
_cell.angle_beta   90.00
_cell.angle_gamma   90.00
#
_symmetry.space_group_name_H-M   'P 1'
#
loop_
_entity.id
_entity.type
_entity.pdbx_description
1 polymer ?
#
loop_
_entity_poly.entity_id
_entity_poly.type
_entity_poly.pdbx_seq_one_letter_code
_entity_poly.pdbx_strand_id
1 'polypeptide(L)' 'MNQLNTKISVRAAHGRQQALNLPVAQLSDAVRPWYSDWSDQRIQEALDNLARPEMRDRAAEFLGLELIPAA' A
#
# COMPACT_ATOMS: atom_id res chain seq x y z
N MET A 1 -16.94 10.31 -16.58
CA MET A 1 -16.03 9.23 -16.11
C MET A 1 -14.83 9.89 -15.45
N ASN A 2 -14.96 10.37 -14.21
CA ASN A 2 -13.83 10.92 -13.46
C ASN A 2 -13.35 9.85 -12.49
N GLN A 3 -12.56 8.90 -12.98
CA GLN A 3 -11.66 8.18 -12.08
C GLN A 3 -10.67 9.23 -11.59
N LEU A 4 -10.93 9.78 -10.40
CA LEU A 4 -9.94 10.50 -9.62
C LEU A 4 -8.72 9.58 -9.58
N ASN A 5 -7.72 9.96 -10.36
CA ASN A 5 -6.49 9.22 -10.53
C ASN A 5 -5.67 9.47 -9.27
N THR A 6 -6.13 8.95 -8.13
CA THR A 6 -5.48 9.06 -6.83
C THR A 6 -4.23 8.20 -6.89
N LYS A 7 -3.21 8.78 -7.52
CA LYS A 7 -1.88 8.21 -7.58
C LYS A 7 -1.26 8.37 -6.21
N ILE A 8 -0.69 7.28 -5.72
CA ILE A 8 0.00 7.25 -4.45
C ILE A 8 1.35 6.60 -4.67
N SER A 9 2.35 7.17 -4.04
CA SER A 9 3.68 6.59 -3.99
C SER A 9 3.82 5.91 -2.63
N VAL A 10 4.41 4.72 -2.60
CA VAL A 10 4.64 3.94 -1.39
C VAL A 10 6.10 3.58 -1.27
N ARG A 11 6.62 3.65 -0.06
CA ARG A 11 8.00 3.30 0.29
C ARG A 11 8.00 2.28 1.41
N ALA A 12 8.74 1.19 1.27
CA ALA A 12 9.01 0.31 2.41
C ALA A 12 9.99 0.98 3.36
N ALA A 13 9.66 1.07 4.66
CA ALA A 13 10.54 1.63 5.68
C ALA A 13 11.77 0.73 5.94
N HIS A 14 11.59 -0.59 5.82
CA HIS A 14 12.64 -1.58 6.07
C HIS A 14 13.32 -2.12 4.80
N GLY A 15 13.05 -1.55 3.62
CA GLY A 15 13.52 -2.10 2.34
C GLY A 15 13.99 -1.05 1.34
N ARG A 16 14.59 -1.52 0.24
CA ARG A 16 14.82 -0.69 -0.96
C ARG A 16 13.60 -0.61 -1.88
N GLN A 17 12.52 -1.30 -1.50
CA GLN A 17 11.32 -1.38 -2.32
C GLN A 17 10.53 -0.09 -2.18
N GLN A 18 10.22 0.51 -3.31
CA GLN A 18 9.43 1.73 -3.41
C GLN A 18 8.71 1.67 -4.74
N ALA A 19 7.46 2.09 -4.73
CA ALA A 19 6.63 2.10 -5.91
C ALA A 19 5.93 3.45 -6.01
N LEU A 20 6.22 4.16 -7.09
CA LEU A 20 5.86 5.56 -7.27
C LEU A 20 4.73 5.69 -8.29
N ASN A 21 3.87 6.70 -8.11
CA ASN A 21 2.79 7.02 -9.04
C ASN A 21 1.83 5.86 -9.33
N LEU A 22 1.62 4.98 -8.36
CA LEU A 22 0.72 3.86 -8.52
C LEU A 22 -0.73 4.27 -8.31
N PRO A 23 -1.66 3.75 -9.11
CA PRO A 23 -3.06 3.90 -8.79
C PRO A 23 -3.34 3.19 -7.47
N VAL A 24 -4.09 3.84 -6.61
CA VAL A 24 -4.42 3.32 -5.28
C VAL A 24 -5.05 1.92 -5.30
N ALA A 25 -5.78 1.60 -6.36
CA ALA A 25 -6.38 0.28 -6.58
C ALA A 25 -5.36 -0.84 -6.82
N GLN A 26 -4.14 -0.51 -7.25
CA GLN A 26 -3.03 -1.46 -7.44
C GLN A 26 -1.98 -1.38 -6.33
N LEU A 27 -2.20 -0.55 -5.31
CA LEU A 27 -1.26 -0.38 -4.21
C LEU A 27 -0.97 -1.71 -3.51
N SER A 28 -2.03 -2.44 -3.13
CA SER A 28 -1.92 -3.73 -2.46
C SER A 28 -1.15 -4.75 -3.30
N ASP A 29 -1.38 -4.78 -4.62
CA ASP A 29 -0.71 -5.70 -5.53
C ASP A 29 0.77 -5.33 -5.77
N ALA A 30 1.10 -4.04 -5.74
CA ALA A 30 2.47 -3.58 -5.86
C ALA A 30 3.32 -3.88 -4.61
N VAL A 31 2.72 -3.86 -3.42
CA VAL A 31 3.42 -4.16 -2.17
C VAL A 31 3.32 -5.63 -1.77
N ARG A 32 2.35 -6.39 -2.33
CA ARG A 32 2.25 -7.86 -2.23
C ARG A 32 3.61 -8.58 -2.32
N PRO A 33 4.46 -8.34 -3.34
CA PRO A 33 5.75 -9.01 -3.46
C PRO A 33 6.80 -8.58 -2.41
N TRP A 34 6.51 -7.57 -1.59
CA TRP A 34 7.40 -7.13 -0.50
C TRP A 34 7.22 -7.99 0.74
N TYR A 35 6.07 -8.67 0.84
CA TYR A 35 5.75 -9.60 1.91
C TYR A 35 5.88 -11.02 1.37
N SER A 36 6.95 -11.72 1.77
CA SER A 36 7.15 -13.13 1.42
C SER A 36 6.29 -14.08 2.25
N ASP A 37 5.76 -13.61 3.39
CA ASP A 37 4.96 -14.42 4.30
C ASP A 37 3.47 -14.12 4.15
N TRP A 38 2.80 -14.98 3.41
CA TRP A 38 1.37 -14.91 3.10
C TRP A 38 0.51 -15.70 4.08
N SER A 39 1.15 -16.44 4.99
CA SER A 39 0.45 -17.23 6.00
C SER A 39 -0.04 -16.35 7.14
N ASP A 40 0.53 -15.15 7.30
CA ASP A 40 0.12 -14.21 8.31
C ASP A 40 -1.17 -13.49 7.91
N GLN A 41 -2.28 -13.86 8.55
CA GLN A 41 -3.59 -13.26 8.32
C GLN A 41 -3.57 -11.74 8.54
N ARG A 42 -2.68 -11.23 9.40
CA ARG A 42 -2.56 -9.78 9.64
C ARG A 42 -1.98 -9.04 8.44
N ILE A 43 -1.01 -9.65 7.74
CA ILE A 43 -0.46 -9.10 6.49
C ILE A 43 -1.57 -9.03 5.45
N GLN A 44 -2.36 -10.10 5.29
CA GLN A 44 -3.47 -10.14 4.34
C GLN A 44 -4.52 -9.06 4.64
N GLU A 45 -4.90 -8.91 5.91
CA GLU A 45 -5.89 -7.90 6.34
C GLU A 45 -5.36 -6.48 6.13
N ALA A 46 -4.08 -6.23 6.44
CA ALA A 46 -3.47 -4.93 6.18
C ALA A 46 -3.39 -4.62 4.67
N LEU A 47 -3.11 -5.61 3.82
CA LEU A 47 -3.14 -5.43 2.36
C LEU A 47 -4.55 -5.10 1.84
N ASP A 48 -5.61 -5.68 2.39
CA ASP A 48 -7.00 -5.28 2.07
C ASP A 48 -7.29 -3.85 2.55
N ASN A 49 -6.87 -3.55 3.78
CA ASN A 49 -7.05 -2.23 4.39
C ASN A 49 -6.30 -1.12 3.64
N LEU A 50 -5.19 -1.42 2.95
CA LEU A 50 -4.51 -0.46 2.06
C LEU A 50 -5.41 0.02 0.91
N ALA A 51 -6.35 -0.80 0.44
CA ALA A 51 -7.31 -0.37 -0.58
C ALA A 51 -8.31 0.65 0.00
N ARG A 52 -8.58 0.60 1.32
CA ARG A 52 -9.55 1.46 2.01
C ARG A 52 -8.92 2.80 2.40
N PRO A 53 -9.36 3.95 1.87
CA PRO A 53 -8.72 5.24 2.14
C PRO A 53 -8.66 5.61 3.62
N GLU A 54 -9.69 5.25 4.39
CA GLU A 54 -9.82 5.51 5.83
C GLU A 54 -8.97 4.59 6.73
N MET A 55 -8.57 3.41 6.25
CA MET A 55 -7.69 2.48 7.00
C MET A 55 -6.28 2.39 6.43
N ARG A 56 -6.04 2.98 5.27
CA ARG A 56 -4.81 2.87 4.52
C ARG A 56 -3.59 3.37 5.29
N ASP A 57 -3.68 4.53 5.95
CA ASP A 57 -2.57 5.05 6.77
C ASP A 57 -2.20 4.07 7.89
N ARG A 58 -3.19 3.54 8.60
CA ARG A 58 -2.99 2.52 9.63
C ARG A 58 -2.38 1.23 9.09
N ALA A 59 -2.89 0.76 7.95
CA ALA A 59 -2.39 -0.44 7.31
C ALA A 59 -0.95 -0.26 6.85
N ALA A 60 -0.62 0.92 6.31
CA ALA A 60 0.74 1.24 5.93
C ALA A 60 1.68 1.31 7.14
N GLU A 61 1.30 2.00 8.23
CA GLU A 61 2.09 1.98 9.46
C GLU A 61 2.33 0.56 9.98
N PHE A 62 1.29 -0.29 10.00
CA PHE A 62 1.40 -1.69 10.43
C PHE A 62 2.37 -2.49 9.55
N LEU A 63 2.30 -2.27 8.24
CA LEU A 63 3.12 -2.93 7.24
C LEU A 63 4.53 -2.33 7.13
N GLY A 64 4.82 -1.25 7.88
CA GLY A 64 6.07 -0.50 7.77
C GLY A 64 6.21 0.17 6.40
N LEU A 65 5.11 0.65 5.85
CA LEU A 65 5.02 1.37 4.59
C LEU A 65 4.79 2.85 4.87
N GLU A 66 5.45 3.69 4.08
CA GLU A 66 5.22 5.12 4.06
C GLU A 66 4.46 5.48 2.79
N LEU A 67 3.31 6.11 2.96
CA LEU A 67 2.43 6.51 1.87
C LEU A 67 2.56 7.99 1.58
N ILE A 68 2.74 8.30 0.31
CA ILE A 68 2.98 9.63 -0.20
C ILE A 68 1.92 9.89 -1.26
N PRO A 69 0.77 10.49 -0.90
CA PRO A 69 -0.24 10.86 -1.89
C PRO A 69 0.36 11.86 -2.88
N ALA A 70 0.16 11.62 -4.19
CA ALA A 70 0.49 12.61 -5.20
C ALA A 70 -0.57 13.72 -5.12
N ALA A 71 -0.13 14.94 -4.78
CA ALA A 71 -0.95 16.14 -4.72
C ALA A 71 -1.35 16.64 -6.11
#